data_AF-A0A7S1SGB1-F1
#
_entry.id   AF-A0A7S1SGB1-F1
#
_cell.length_a   1.000
_cell.length_b   1.000
_cell.length_c   1.000
_cell.angle_alpha   90.00
_cell.angle_beta   90.00
_cell.angle_gamma   90.00
#
_symmetry.space_group_name_H-M   'P 1'
#
loop_
_entity.id
_entity.type
_entity.pdbx_description
1 polymer ?
#
loop_
_entity_poly.entity_id
_entity_poly.type
_entity_poly.pdbx_seq_one_letter_code
_entity_poly.pdbx_strand_id
1 'polypeptide(L)'
;DGDNRRPFALSLEMFERDTQSVMDEYLSGLAREGDLLKDGRAWPNYSRDYRPLVEFCKAEGLPVVCANAPRRHVSLVGRRGMRALSSLPPSPVSLPLPVAAPSDRYASKFEFTMRTMGTAP
;
A
#
# COMPACT_ATOMS: atom_id res chain seq x y z
N ASP A 1 -4.51 -36.21 11.58
CA ASP A 1 -4.91 -34.83 11.96
C ASP A 1 -4.59 -33.87 10.85
N GLY A 2 -5.61 -33.42 10.12
CA GLY A 2 -5.44 -32.56 8.95
C GLY A 2 -5.21 -31.12 9.38
N ASP A 3 -4.05 -30.55 9.06
CA ASP A 3 -3.77 -29.12 9.24
C ASP A 3 -4.75 -28.32 8.35
N ASN A 4 -5.78 -27.73 8.97
CA ASN A 4 -6.81 -26.92 8.32
C ASN A 4 -6.39 -25.43 8.22
N ARG A 5 -5.09 -25.12 8.29
CA ARG A 5 -4.61 -23.75 8.09
C ARG A 5 -4.77 -23.32 6.64
N ARG A 6 -5.69 -22.39 6.42
CA ARG A 6 -5.78 -21.66 5.16
C ARG A 6 -4.63 -20.65 5.09
N PRO A 7 -3.84 -20.62 4.01
CA PRO A 7 -2.82 -19.61 3.85
C PRO A 7 -3.48 -18.23 3.77
N PHE A 8 -2.89 -17.25 4.44
CA PHE A 8 -3.33 -15.86 4.41
C PHE A 8 -2.13 -14.91 4.44
N ALA A 9 -2.37 -13.65 4.10
CA ALA A 9 -1.37 -12.58 4.09
C ALA A 9 -1.94 -11.33 4.78
N LEU A 10 -1.06 -10.52 5.35
CA LEU A 10 -1.42 -9.22 5.90
C LEU A 10 -1.17 -8.12 4.86
N SER A 11 -2.20 -7.41 4.43
CA SER A 11 -2.07 -6.29 3.49
C SER A 11 -2.15 -4.96 4.25
N LEU A 12 -1.19 -4.05 4.02
CA LEU A 12 -1.07 -2.78 4.74
C LEU A 12 -0.93 -1.58 3.79
N GLU A 13 -1.89 -0.64 3.84
CA GLU A 13 -1.82 0.63 3.10
C GLU A 13 -0.80 1.63 3.68
N MET A 14 -0.28 1.32 4.86
CA MET A 14 0.72 2.13 5.55
C MET A 14 2.12 2.00 4.97
N PHE A 15 2.30 1.06 4.04
CA PHE A 15 3.54 0.85 3.29
C PHE A 15 3.26 0.95 1.79
N GLU A 16 4.17 1.62 1.07
CA GLU A 16 4.09 1.77 -0.37
C GLU A 16 4.58 0.50 -1.08
N ARG A 17 3.93 0.13 -2.18
CA ARG A 17 4.20 -1.11 -2.91
C ARG A 17 5.67 -1.25 -3.32
N ASP A 18 6.35 -0.13 -3.57
CA ASP A 18 7.75 -0.09 -4.00
C ASP A 18 8.76 -0.25 -2.88
N THR A 19 8.31 -0.36 -1.62
CA THR A 19 9.15 -0.74 -0.49
C THR A 19 9.02 -2.22 -0.11
N GLN A 20 8.37 -3.04 -0.94
CA GLN A 20 8.15 -4.46 -0.62
C GLN A 20 9.45 -5.19 -0.29
N SER A 21 10.56 -4.93 -1.00
CA SER A 21 11.84 -5.58 -0.72
C SER A 21 12.35 -5.27 0.69
N VAL A 22 12.17 -4.05 1.18
CA VAL A 22 12.55 -3.65 2.54
C VAL A 22 11.70 -4.39 3.58
N MET A 23 10.40 -4.55 3.33
CA MET A 23 9.52 -5.35 4.17
C MET A 23 9.98 -6.82 4.19
N ASP A 24 10.29 -7.41 3.03
CA ASP A 24 10.71 -8.81 2.91
C ASP A 24 12.07 -9.04 3.62
N GLU A 25 13.01 -8.10 3.51
CA GLU A 25 14.28 -8.10 4.26
C GLU A 25 14.05 -8.00 5.77
N TYR A 26 13.07 -7.20 6.20
CA TYR A 26 12.71 -7.10 7.61
C TYR A 26 12.09 -8.38 8.16
N LEU A 27 11.15 -8.98 7.42
CA LEU A 27 10.48 -10.22 7.80
C LEU A 27 11.45 -11.40 7.85
N SER A 28 12.46 -11.43 6.95
CA SER A 28 13.51 -12.45 6.93
C SER A 28 14.63 -12.22 7.96
N GLY A 29 14.63 -11.08 8.66
CA GLY A 29 15.63 -10.75 9.68
C GLY A 29 16.95 -10.18 9.13
N LEU A 30 17.00 -9.86 7.84
CA LEU A 30 18.15 -9.22 7.19
C LEU A 30 18.24 -7.72 7.50
N ALA A 31 17.09 -7.06 7.66
CA ALA A 31 17.00 -5.65 8.03
C ALA A 31 16.54 -5.49 9.50
N ARG A 32 17.04 -4.45 10.18
CA ARG A 32 16.57 -4.10 11.52
C ARG A 32 15.29 -3.28 11.43
N GLU A 33 14.54 -3.19 12.53
CA GLU A 33 13.29 -2.42 12.57
C GLU A 33 13.51 -0.94 12.18
N GLY A 34 14.61 -0.33 12.63
CA GLY A 34 14.95 1.04 12.23
C GLY A 34 15.15 1.22 10.72
N ASP A 35 15.67 0.20 10.04
CA ASP A 35 15.85 0.21 8.59
C ASP A 35 14.49 0.11 7.89
N LEU A 36 13.56 -0.74 8.40
CA LEU A 36 12.17 -0.79 7.93
C LEU A 36 11.45 0.56 8.08
N LEU A 37 11.55 1.21 9.25
CA LEU A 37 10.87 2.48 9.49
C LEU A 37 11.31 3.56 8.51
N LYS A 38 12.63 3.62 8.24
CA LYS A 38 13.24 4.62 7.38
C LYS A 38 13.01 4.31 5.91
N ASP A 39 13.44 3.15 5.44
CA ASP A 39 13.50 2.82 4.01
C ASP A 39 12.17 2.25 3.51
N GLY A 40 11.42 1.60 4.40
CA GLY A 40 10.03 1.20 4.20
C GLY A 40 9.04 2.36 4.28
N ARG A 41 9.49 3.56 4.71
CA ARG A 41 8.68 4.78 4.83
C ARG A 41 7.40 4.55 5.65
N ALA A 42 7.56 3.84 6.77
CA ALA A 42 6.45 3.53 7.65
C ALA A 42 5.76 4.82 8.14
N TRP A 43 4.45 4.77 8.32
CA TRP A 43 3.72 5.91 8.89
C TRP A 43 4.19 6.21 10.32
N PRO A 44 4.12 7.49 10.77
CA PRO A 44 4.62 7.88 12.10
C PRO A 44 4.00 7.11 13.28
N ASN A 45 2.80 6.57 13.10
CA ASN A 45 2.08 5.80 14.11
C ASN A 45 2.37 4.28 14.06
N TYR A 46 3.28 3.81 13.21
CA TYR A 46 3.60 2.39 13.07
C TYR A 46 3.84 1.66 14.38
N SER A 47 4.73 2.20 15.23
CA SER A 47 5.14 1.54 16.47
C SER A 47 3.97 1.30 17.44
N ARG A 48 2.94 2.15 17.38
CA ARG A 48 1.75 2.06 18.24
C ARG A 48 0.66 1.20 17.61
N ASP A 49 0.38 1.41 16.32
CA ASP A 49 -0.89 0.95 15.72
C ASP A 49 -0.73 -0.32 14.86
N TYR A 50 0.46 -0.58 14.30
CA TYR A 50 0.64 -1.62 13.28
C TYR A 50 1.77 -2.61 13.56
N ARG A 51 2.78 -2.19 14.35
CA ARG A 51 3.92 -3.03 14.73
C ARG A 51 3.50 -4.42 15.26
N PRO A 52 2.51 -4.57 16.16
CA PRO A 52 2.13 -5.90 16.66
C PRO A 52 1.71 -6.89 15.56
N LEU A 53 1.08 -6.39 14.49
CA LEU A 53 0.64 -7.24 13.37
C LEU A 53 1.81 -7.66 12.48
N VAL A 54 2.74 -6.74 12.22
CA VAL A 54 3.95 -7.05 11.45
C VAL A 54 4.86 -8.01 12.21
N GLU A 55 5.03 -7.81 13.52
CA GLU A 55 5.80 -8.73 14.37
C GLU A 55 5.16 -10.11 14.46
N PHE A 56 3.82 -10.18 14.53
CA PHE A 56 3.11 -11.45 14.45
C PHE A 56 3.39 -12.17 13.13
N CYS A 57 3.26 -11.47 11.99
CA CYS A 57 3.57 -12.06 10.69
C CYS A 57 5.03 -12.50 10.58
N LYS A 58 5.97 -11.71 11.11
CA LYS A 58 7.40 -12.04 11.14
C LYS A 58 7.66 -13.32 11.96
N ALA A 59 7.07 -13.44 13.15
CA ALA A 59 7.22 -14.60 14.01
C ALA A 59 6.63 -15.88 13.39
N GLU A 60 5.50 -15.76 12.69
CA GLU A 60 4.79 -16.88 12.06
C GLU A 60 5.24 -17.17 10.61
N GLY A 61 6.21 -16.41 10.09
CA GLY A 61 6.67 -16.55 8.70
C GLY A 61 5.59 -16.22 7.66
N LEU A 62 4.63 -15.36 8.01
CA LEU A 62 3.53 -14.94 7.14
C LEU A 62 3.93 -13.74 6.29
N PRO A 63 3.46 -13.68 5.03
CA PRO A 63 3.74 -12.56 4.15
C PRO A 63 3.01 -11.29 4.58
N VAL A 64 3.71 -10.16 4.51
CA VAL A 64 3.14 -8.81 4.61
C VAL A 64 3.22 -8.15 3.24
N VAL A 65 2.08 -7.69 2.72
CA VAL A 65 1.96 -7.03 1.41
C VAL A 65 1.89 -5.52 1.61
N CYS A 66 2.89 -4.79 1.11
CA CYS A 66 2.84 -3.33 1.02
C CYS A 66 1.82 -2.95 -0.07
N ALA A 67 0.71 -2.32 0.33
CA ALA A 67 -0.48 -2.24 -0.52
C ALA A 67 -0.67 -0.87 -1.20
N ASN A 68 0.01 0.17 -0.72
CA ASN A 68 -0.26 1.52 -1.18
C ASN A 68 0.42 1.84 -2.52
N ALA A 69 -0.19 2.69 -3.33
CA ALA A 69 0.45 3.18 -4.53
C ALA A 69 1.64 4.08 -4.15
N PRO A 70 2.80 3.97 -4.84
CA PRO A 70 3.92 4.86 -4.58
C PRO A 70 3.53 6.33 -4.75
N ARG A 71 3.81 7.18 -3.75
CA ARG A 71 3.40 8.60 -3.76
C ARG A 71 3.87 9.35 -5.00
N ARG A 72 5.02 8.99 -5.57
CA ARG A 72 5.51 9.55 -6.85
C ARG A 72 4.58 9.26 -8.03
N HIS A 73 3.95 8.10 -8.09
CA HIS A 73 3.00 7.71 -9.14
C HIS A 73 1.67 8.42 -8.93
N VAL A 74 1.17 8.48 -7.69
CA VAL A 74 -0.02 9.27 -7.32
C VAL A 74 0.16 10.74 -7.73
N SER A 75 1.32 11.32 -7.41
CA SER A 75 1.67 12.69 -7.75
C SER A 75 1.77 12.92 -9.26
N LEU A 76 2.30 11.95 -10.02
CA LEU A 76 2.36 11.99 -11.48
C LEU A 76 0.94 12.02 -12.08
N VAL A 77 0.06 11.13 -11.65
CA VAL A 77 -1.34 11.08 -12.09
C VAL A 77 -2.07 12.38 -11.74
N GLY A 78 -1.86 12.92 -10.54
CA GLY A 78 -2.47 14.18 -10.13
C GLY A 78 -2.07 15.38 -11.01
N ARG A 79 -0.82 15.40 -11.52
CA ARG A 79 -0.33 16.49 -12.40
C ARG A 79 -0.63 16.30 -13.88
N ARG A 80 -0.59 15.06 -14.38
CA ARG A 80 -0.56 14.76 -15.83
C ARG A 80 -1.67 13.82 -16.28
N GLY A 81 -2.57 13.44 -15.38
CA GLY A 81 -3.64 12.49 -15.63
C GLY A 81 -3.15 11.04 -15.73
N MET A 82 -4.11 10.12 -15.83
CA MET A 82 -3.87 8.67 -15.77
C MET A 82 -2.92 8.16 -16.88
N ARG A 83 -3.02 8.72 -18.09
CA ARG A 83 -2.19 8.32 -19.24
C ARG A 83 -0.68 8.51 -19.02
N ALA A 84 -0.29 9.35 -18.06
CA ALA A 84 1.11 9.55 -17.72
C ALA A 84 1.78 8.27 -17.19
N LEU A 85 1.02 7.34 -16.61
CA LEU A 85 1.56 6.05 -16.16
C LEU A 85 2.12 5.21 -17.32
N SER A 86 1.58 5.36 -18.54
CA SER A 86 2.08 4.64 -19.72
C SER A 86 3.47 5.09 -20.17
N SER A 87 3.98 6.21 -19.64
CA SER A 87 5.35 6.70 -19.91
C SER A 87 6.39 6.15 -18.93
N LEU A 88 5.96 5.44 -17.88
CA LEU A 88 6.88 4.88 -16.90
C LEU A 88 7.53 3.59 -17.43
N PRO A 89 8.81 3.34 -17.09
CA PRO A 89 9.43 2.07 -17.41
C PRO A 89 8.71 0.92 -16.67
N PRO A 90 8.74 -0.31 -17.22
CA PRO A 90 8.25 -1.48 -16.52
C PRO A 90 8.89 -1.61 -15.14
N SER A 91 8.08 -1.89 -14.12
CA SER A 91 8.53 -2.03 -12.73
C SER A 91 7.73 -3.11 -12.03
N PRO A 92 8.29 -3.81 -11.01
CA PRO A 92 7.53 -4.74 -10.16
C PRO A 92 6.33 -4.10 -9.46
N VAL A 93 6.28 -2.77 -9.43
CA VAL A 93 5.21 -1.97 -8.83
C VAL A 93 4.33 -1.25 -9.84
N SER A 94 4.49 -1.58 -11.12
CA SER A 94 3.62 -1.05 -12.17
C SER A 94 2.20 -1.54 -11.94
N LEU A 95 1.26 -0.59 -11.98
CA LEU A 95 -0.15 -0.92 -11.98
C LEU A 95 -0.50 -1.64 -13.29
N PRO A 96 -1.44 -2.59 -13.28
CA PRO A 96 -2.01 -3.11 -14.52
C PRO A 96 -2.67 -1.95 -15.27
N LEU A 97 -2.18 -1.68 -16.48
CA LEU A 97 -2.70 -0.63 -17.34
C LEU A 97 -3.59 -1.23 -18.45
N PRO A 98 -4.71 -0.59 -18.83
CA PRO A 98 -5.23 0.65 -18.26
C PRO A 98 -5.87 0.47 -16.88
N VAL A 99 -5.74 1.47 -16.01
CA VAL A 99 -6.49 1.50 -14.75
C VAL A 99 -7.97 1.72 -15.09
N ALA A 100 -8.83 0.84 -14.59
CA ALA A 100 -10.27 0.93 -14.80
C ALA A 100 -10.83 2.23 -14.20
N ALA A 101 -11.82 2.81 -14.87
CA ALA A 101 -12.58 3.92 -14.31
C ALA A 101 -13.33 3.47 -13.05
N PRO A 102 -13.58 4.37 -12.08
CA PRO A 102 -14.48 4.06 -10.97
C PRO A 102 -15.86 3.67 -11.52
N SER A 103 -16.59 2.84 -10.78
CA SER A 103 -17.99 2.57 -11.11
C SER A 103 -18.82 3.85 -11.00
N ASP A 104 -19.86 3.98 -11.82
CA ASP A 104 -20.75 5.15 -11.81
C ASP A 104 -21.27 5.45 -10.40
N ARG A 105 -21.68 4.40 -9.67
CA ARG A 105 -22.14 4.52 -8.28
C ARG A 105 -21.08 5.11 -7.36
N TYR A 106 -19.83 4.67 -7.48
CA TYR A 106 -18.73 5.19 -6.67
C TYR A 106 -18.40 6.63 -7.06
N ALA A 107 -18.34 6.93 -8.36
CA ALA A 107 -18.10 8.28 -8.88
C ALA A 107 -19.16 9.27 -8.38
N SER A 108 -20.45 8.93 -8.49
CA SER A 108 -21.53 9.79 -7.98
C SER A 108 -21.46 10.00 -6.47
N LYS A 109 -21.14 8.96 -5.69
CA LYS A 109 -20.95 9.08 -4.24
C LYS A 109 -19.79 10.02 -3.93
N PHE A 110 -18.65 9.86 -4.61
CA PHE A 110 -17.47 10.69 -4.43
C PHE A 110 -17.78 12.16 -4.75
N GLU A 111 -18.38 12.43 -5.90
CA GLU A 111 -18.78 13.78 -6.31
C GLU A 111 -19.74 14.43 -5.32
N PHE A 112 -20.74 13.68 -4.85
CA PHE A 112 -21.67 14.14 -3.82
C PHE A 112 -20.92 14.52 -2.53
N THR A 113 -20.09 13.61 -2.01
CA THR A 113 -19.31 13.86 -0.79
C THR A 113 -18.41 15.08 -0.92
N MET A 114 -17.66 15.22 -2.01
CA MET A 114 -16.76 16.35 -2.22
C MET A 114 -17.51 17.68 -2.32
N ARG A 115 -18.71 17.70 -2.94
CA ARG A 115 -19.56 18.89 -2.97
C ARG A 115 -20.06 19.26 -1.58
N THR A 116 -20.55 18.28 -0.81
CA THR A 116 -21.10 18.53 0.54
C THR A 116 -20.03 18.96 1.56
N MET A 117 -18.79 18.50 1.42
CA MET A 117 -17.67 18.90 2.29
C MET A 117 -17.23 20.35 2.06
N GLY A 118 -17.42 20.89 0.84
CA GLY A 118 -17.14 22.30 0.53
C GLY A 118 -18.24 23.28 0.97
N THR A 119 -19.35 22.78 1.51
CA THR A 119 -20.53 23.55 1.94
C THR A 119 -20.81 23.45 3.44
N ALA A 120 -19.90 22.86 4.22
CA ALA A 120 -19.99 22.94 5.68
C ALA A 120 -19.59 24.36 6.15
N PRO A 121 -20.38 25.01 7.02
CA PRO A 121 -20.07 26.35 7.53
C PRO A 121 -18.78 26.40 8.36
#